data_AF-A0AAE0LA52-F1
#
_entry.id   AF-A0AAE0LA52-F1
#
_cell.length_a   1.000
_cell.length_b   1.000
_cell.length_c   1.000
_cell.angle_alpha   90.00
_cell.angle_beta   90.00
_cell.angle_gamma   90.00
#
_symmetry.space_group_name_H-M   'P 1'
#
loop_
_entity.id
_entity.type
_entity.pdbx_description
1 polymer ?
#
loop_
_entity_poly.entity_id
_entity_poly.type
_entity_poly.pdbx_seq_one_letter_code
_entity_poly.pdbx_strand_id
1 'polypeptide(L)'
;MDRTADLHDLCVACATRNGSDQATIRKIKGAAILRPLPKHNDFTKTAQNIAGNIKTMSTFVQKHRPGFFHPELATERERDSIEEEVGLFVKTCTERVDSLKDLIIFQSSERRSAHVVAHLHGIVLILSERLKEVTETFDECRQARYESQLANYQHTQQLREQASSQRGAIAARRRGQDDRADDSANDGSVSGLQMQHSDMLADELEGLVDQVPEEAPHL
;
A
#
# COMPACT_ATOMS: atom_id res chain seq x y z
N MET A 1 9.90 5.33 -43.38
CA MET A 1 11.24 5.13 -43.97
C MET A 1 12.20 6.05 -43.23
N ASP A 2 13.24 5.49 -42.62
CA ASP A 2 14.29 6.24 -41.93
C ASP A 2 15.23 6.84 -42.99
N ARG A 3 15.26 8.18 -43.09
CA ARG A 3 16.05 8.95 -44.07
C ARG A 3 17.27 9.62 -43.43
N THR A 4 17.61 9.24 -42.20
CA THR A 4 18.66 9.87 -41.42
C THR A 4 20.05 9.62 -42.03
N ALA A 5 20.24 8.45 -42.66
CA ALA A 5 21.45 8.11 -43.41
C ALA A 5 21.62 9.02 -44.64
N ASP A 6 20.55 9.20 -45.43
CA ASP A 6 20.56 10.03 -46.63
C ASP A 6 20.93 11.50 -46.31
N LEU A 7 20.42 12.01 -45.19
CA LEU A 7 20.68 13.39 -44.73
C LEU A 7 22.15 13.56 -44.32
N HIS A 8 22.73 12.55 -43.67
CA HIS A 8 24.13 12.55 -43.29
C HIS A 8 25.06 12.51 -44.51
N ASP A 9 24.77 11.65 -45.47
CA ASP A 9 25.54 11.54 -46.71
C ASP A 9 25.49 12.84 -47.52
N LEU A 10 24.34 13.51 -47.55
CA LEU A 10 24.19 14.84 -48.15
C LEU A 10 25.00 15.92 -47.42
N CYS A 11 25.02 15.92 -46.08
CA CYS A 11 25.83 16.85 -45.29
C CYS A 11 27.34 16.64 -45.53
N VAL A 12 27.79 15.38 -45.61
CA VAL A 12 29.18 15.03 -45.93
C VAL A 12 29.55 15.46 -47.35
N ALA A 13 28.67 15.21 -48.33
CA ALA A 13 28.86 15.62 -49.71
C ALA A 13 28.95 17.15 -49.86
N CYS A 14 28.07 17.89 -49.18
CA CYS A 14 28.09 19.36 -49.18
C CYS A 14 29.36 19.93 -48.52
N ALA A 15 29.77 19.40 -47.37
CA ALA A 15 30.99 19.84 -46.69
C ALA A 15 32.24 19.61 -47.55
N THR A 16 32.30 18.47 -48.26
CA THR A 16 33.38 18.14 -49.19
C THR A 16 33.38 19.08 -50.40
N ARG A 17 32.20 19.37 -50.97
CA ARG A 17 32.05 20.29 -52.11
C ARG A 17 32.46 21.72 -51.78
N ASN A 18 32.27 22.14 -50.53
CA ASN A 18 32.63 23.48 -50.05
C ASN A 18 34.09 23.57 -49.56
N GLY A 19 34.92 22.54 -49.79
CA GLY A 19 36.34 22.55 -49.44
C GLY A 19 36.62 22.50 -47.93
N SER A 20 35.69 21.96 -47.13
CA SER A 20 35.90 21.81 -45.69
C SER A 20 37.07 20.87 -45.41
N ASP A 21 37.80 21.17 -44.34
CA ASP A 21 38.95 20.37 -43.93
C ASP A 21 38.54 18.95 -43.47
N GLN A 22 39.49 18.02 -43.55
CA GLN A 22 39.26 16.63 -43.17
C GLN A 22 38.85 16.47 -41.70
N ALA A 23 39.21 17.41 -40.82
CA ALA A 23 38.76 17.38 -39.43
C ALA A 23 37.26 17.70 -39.29
N THR A 24 36.73 18.66 -40.06
CA THR A 24 35.29 18.96 -40.07
C THR A 24 34.46 17.82 -40.68
N ILE A 25 34.94 17.21 -41.77
CA ILE A 25 34.28 16.02 -42.36
C ILE A 25 34.24 14.87 -41.35
N ARG A 26 35.34 14.62 -40.62
CA ARG A 26 35.38 13.61 -39.55
C ARG A 26 34.45 13.95 -38.38
N LYS A 27 34.30 15.23 -38.01
CA LYS A 27 33.34 15.66 -36.97
C LYS A 27 31.89 15.41 -37.41
N ILE A 28 31.54 15.71 -38.66
CA ILE A 28 30.19 15.42 -39.21
C ILE A 28 29.93 13.92 -39.21
N LYS A 29 30.89 13.10 -39.65
CA LYS A 29 30.81 11.63 -39.59
C LYS A 29 30.70 11.11 -38.16
N GLY A 30 31.49 11.66 -37.24
CA GLY A 30 31.48 11.29 -35.83
C GLY A 30 30.18 11.69 -35.11
N ALA A 31 29.57 12.83 -35.45
CA ALA A 31 28.33 13.30 -34.84
C ALA A 31 27.11 12.44 -35.19
N ALA A 32 27.11 11.78 -36.36
CA ALA A 32 26.07 10.82 -36.72
C ALA A 32 26.19 9.49 -35.96
N ILE A 33 27.42 9.12 -35.56
CA ILE A 33 27.70 7.89 -34.82
C ILE A 33 27.53 8.13 -33.31
N LEU A 34 27.95 9.30 -32.82
CA LEU A 34 27.93 9.68 -31.42
C LEU A 34 26.86 10.76 -31.23
N ARG A 35 25.61 10.34 -31.01
CA ARG A 35 24.64 11.21 -30.34
C ARG A 35 25.24 11.51 -28.96
N PRO A 36 25.57 12.76 -28.61
CA PRO A 36 26.09 13.05 -27.27
C PRO A 36 25.04 12.55 -26.29
N LEU A 37 25.41 11.62 -25.39
CA LEU A 37 24.50 11.22 -24.33
C LEU A 37 24.09 12.49 -23.58
N PRO A 38 22.79 12.74 -23.38
CA PRO A 38 22.35 13.87 -22.59
C PRO A 38 23.11 13.84 -21.26
N LYS A 39 23.83 14.93 -20.94
CA LYS A 39 24.46 15.06 -19.62
C LYS A 39 23.34 14.88 -18.60
N HIS A 40 23.41 13.84 -17.78
CA HIS A 40 22.39 13.56 -16.77
C HIS A 40 22.24 14.80 -15.89
N ASN A 41 21.13 15.53 -16.10
CA ASN A 41 20.73 16.61 -15.22
C ASN A 41 20.40 16.00 -13.85
N ASP A 42 20.60 16.75 -12.77
CA ASP A 42 20.37 16.28 -11.40
C ASP A 42 18.94 15.75 -11.22
N PHE A 43 17.97 16.34 -11.94
CA PHE A 43 16.61 15.80 -12.04
C PHE A 43 16.59 14.32 -12.49
N THR A 44 17.25 14.00 -13.59
CA THR A 44 17.26 12.64 -14.15
C THR A 44 17.94 11.65 -13.22
N LYS A 45 19.03 12.06 -12.55
CA LYS A 45 19.72 11.22 -11.56
C LYS A 45 18.83 10.93 -10.37
N THR A 46 18.18 11.96 -9.82
CA THR A 46 17.26 11.82 -8.69
C THR A 46 16.07 10.94 -9.07
N ALA A 47 15.46 11.15 -10.24
CA ALA A 47 14.37 10.32 -10.74
C ALA A 47 14.77 8.84 -10.91
N GLN A 48 15.96 8.57 -11.47
CA GLN A 48 16.48 7.21 -11.59
C GLN A 48 16.73 6.55 -10.24
N ASN A 49 17.25 7.30 -9.26
CA ASN A 49 17.45 6.79 -7.91
C ASN A 49 16.11 6.44 -7.24
N ILE A 50 15.11 7.32 -7.33
CA ILE A 50 13.76 7.06 -6.80
C ILE A 50 13.17 5.81 -7.46
N ALA A 51 13.22 5.70 -8.79
CA ALA A 51 12.71 4.54 -9.51
C ALA A 51 13.38 3.23 -9.06
N GLY A 52 14.70 3.24 -8.89
CA GLY A 52 15.46 2.10 -8.38
C GLY A 52 15.04 1.70 -6.96
N ASN A 53 14.88 2.68 -6.08
CA ASN A 53 14.48 2.46 -4.70
C ASN A 53 13.04 1.92 -4.61
N ILE A 54 12.10 2.44 -5.40
CA ILE A 54 10.71 1.91 -5.50
C ILE A 54 10.73 0.45 -5.96
N LYS A 55 11.54 0.09 -6.95
CA LYS A 55 11.65 -1.31 -7.40
C LYS A 55 12.18 -2.22 -6.30
N THR A 56 13.19 -1.78 -5.55
CA THR A 56 13.72 -2.52 -4.40
C THR A 56 12.65 -2.70 -3.33
N MET A 57 11.90 -1.64 -3.01
CA MET A 57 10.83 -1.72 -2.02
C MET A 57 9.67 -2.62 -2.46
N SER A 58 9.28 -2.56 -3.74
CA SER A 58 8.28 -3.48 -4.30
C SER A 58 8.69 -4.94 -4.11
N THR A 59 9.96 -5.27 -4.40
CA THR A 59 10.51 -6.61 -4.18
C THR A 59 10.50 -6.99 -2.70
N PHE A 60 10.87 -6.05 -1.83
CA PHE A 60 10.88 -6.24 -0.38
C PHE A 60 9.47 -6.54 0.16
N VAL A 61 8.47 -5.72 -0.19
CA VAL A 61 7.07 -5.93 0.20
C VAL A 61 6.57 -7.29 -0.29
N GLN A 62 6.81 -7.64 -1.56
CA GLN A 62 6.39 -8.94 -2.10
C GLN A 62 7.03 -10.13 -1.36
N LYS A 63 8.32 -10.01 -1.00
CA LYS A 63 9.03 -11.06 -0.25
C LYS A 63 8.41 -11.30 1.13
N HIS A 64 7.97 -10.23 1.81
CA HIS A 64 7.47 -10.32 3.18
C HIS A 64 5.95 -10.46 3.27
N ARG A 65 5.21 -10.22 2.18
CA ARG A 65 3.76 -10.34 2.10
C ARG A 65 3.18 -11.63 2.72
N PRO A 66 3.73 -12.84 2.47
CA PRO A 66 3.16 -14.06 3.07
C PRO A 66 3.10 -14.03 4.60
N GLY A 67 4.05 -13.37 5.28
CA GLY A 67 4.07 -13.26 6.74
C GLY A 67 2.89 -12.48 7.33
N PHE A 68 2.21 -11.65 6.53
CA PHE A 68 1.02 -10.91 6.97
C PHE A 68 -0.26 -11.74 6.88
N PHE A 69 -0.33 -12.69 5.95
CA PHE A 69 -1.47 -13.60 5.78
C PHE A 69 -1.34 -14.88 6.62
N HIS A 70 -0.10 -15.25 6.97
CA HIS A 70 0.23 -16.49 7.65
C HIS A 70 1.06 -16.19 8.92
N PRO A 71 0.42 -16.18 10.10
CA PRO A 71 1.10 -15.89 11.37
C PRO A 71 2.28 -16.83 11.69
N GLU A 72 2.32 -18.02 11.11
CA GLU A 72 3.40 -18.99 11.25
C GLU A 72 4.68 -18.62 10.48
N LEU A 73 4.58 -17.73 9.49
CA LEU A 73 5.70 -17.35 8.61
C LEU A 73 6.47 -16.11 9.09
N ALA A 74 5.91 -15.32 9.99
CA ALA A 74 6.56 -14.14 10.55
C ALA A 74 6.05 -13.84 11.96
N THR A 75 6.97 -13.47 12.85
CA THR A 75 6.62 -13.00 14.19
C THR A 75 6.02 -11.60 14.15
N GLU A 76 5.28 -11.24 15.21
CA GLU A 76 4.68 -9.90 15.29
C GLU A 76 5.72 -8.79 15.26
N ARG A 77 6.86 -9.00 15.92
CA ARG A 77 7.97 -8.05 15.92
C ARG A 77 8.60 -7.86 14.54
N GLU A 78 8.69 -8.94 13.75
CA GLU A 78 9.17 -8.84 12.36
C GLU A 78 8.19 -8.03 11.51
N ARG A 79 6.88 -8.27 11.67
CA ARG A 79 5.84 -7.48 10.96
C ARG A 79 5.89 -6.01 11.33
N ASP A 80 6.06 -5.68 12.60
CA ASP A 80 6.23 -4.29 13.07
C ASP A 80 7.48 -3.64 12.46
N SER A 81 8.60 -4.35 12.44
CA SER A 81 9.84 -3.85 11.83
C SER A 81 9.67 -3.59 10.33
N ILE A 82 8.93 -4.46 9.62
CA ILE A 82 8.62 -4.29 8.20
C ILE A 82 7.72 -3.06 8.00
N GLU A 83 6.70 -2.88 8.84
CA GLU A 83 5.82 -1.70 8.80
C GLU A 83 6.57 -0.39 9.01
N GLU A 84 7.50 -0.35 9.97
CA GLU A 84 8.34 0.82 10.19
C GLU A 84 9.23 1.12 8.99
N GLU A 85 9.89 0.10 8.42
CA GLU A 85 10.79 0.26 7.27
C GLU A 85 10.04 0.74 6.03
N VAL A 86 8.88 0.13 5.72
CA VAL A 86 8.04 0.55 4.59
C VAL A 86 7.48 1.95 4.81
N GLY A 87 7.03 2.27 6.03
CA GLY A 87 6.53 3.60 6.38
C GLY A 87 7.57 4.70 6.20
N LEU A 88 8.80 4.47 6.70
CA LEU A 88 9.92 5.41 6.53
C LEU A 88 10.29 5.58 5.05
N PHE A 89 10.27 4.49 4.30
CA PHE A 89 10.53 4.52 2.86
C PHE A 89 9.50 5.35 2.10
N VAL A 90 8.20 5.12 2.32
CA VAL A 90 7.12 5.83 1.62
C VAL A 90 7.21 7.32 1.91
N LYS A 91 7.45 7.68 3.17
CA LYS A 91 7.68 9.08 3.56
C LYS A 91 8.86 9.70 2.80
N THR A 92 10.02 9.04 2.84
CA THR A 92 11.25 9.54 2.20
C THR A 92 11.09 9.66 0.67
N CYS A 93 10.44 8.68 0.03
CA CYS A 93 10.21 8.71 -1.41
C CYS A 93 9.21 9.81 -1.81
N THR A 94 8.17 10.04 -0.99
CA THR A 94 7.22 11.14 -1.21
C THR A 94 7.94 12.48 -1.17
N GLU A 95 8.75 12.73 -0.14
CA GLU A 95 9.54 13.97 -0.01
C GLU A 95 10.48 14.19 -1.21
N ARG A 96 11.12 13.12 -1.72
CA ARG A 96 11.99 13.19 -2.90
C ARG A 96 11.21 13.43 -4.20
N VAL A 97 10.02 12.86 -4.34
CA VAL A 97 9.13 13.11 -5.49
C VAL A 97 8.62 14.55 -5.45
N ASP A 98 8.28 15.08 -4.29
CA ASP A 98 7.88 16.48 -4.14
C ASP A 98 9.03 17.44 -4.46
N SER A 99 10.25 17.11 -4.04
CA SER A 99 11.46 17.85 -4.45
C SER A 99 11.64 17.87 -5.97
N LEU A 100 11.27 16.80 -6.69
CA LEU A 100 11.27 16.80 -8.15
C LEU A 100 10.19 17.73 -8.74
N LYS A 101 9.01 17.82 -8.12
CA LYS A 101 7.97 18.78 -8.53
C LYS A 101 8.46 20.22 -8.40
N ASP A 102 9.09 20.55 -7.27
CA ASP A 102 9.65 21.88 -7.02
C ASP A 102 10.75 22.23 -8.02
N LEU A 103 11.61 21.27 -8.37
CA LEU A 103 12.62 21.45 -9.43
C LEU A 103 11.98 21.74 -10.79
N ILE A 104 10.83 21.15 -11.13
CA ILE A 104 10.13 21.45 -12.38
C ILE A 104 9.58 22.87 -12.35
N ILE A 105 8.98 23.30 -11.24
CA ILE A 105 8.47 24.67 -11.07
C ILE A 105 9.60 25.68 -11.27
N PHE A 106 10.75 25.45 -10.61
CA PHE A 106 11.93 26.30 -10.78
C PHE A 106 12.42 26.32 -12.24
N GLN A 107 12.52 25.16 -12.88
CA GLN A 107 13.01 25.03 -14.26
C GLN A 107 12.03 25.55 -15.32
N SER A 108 10.73 25.61 -15.01
CA SER A 108 9.71 26.19 -15.90
C SER A 108 9.86 27.71 -16.04
N SER A 109 10.42 28.36 -15.01
CA SER A 109 10.77 29.79 -15.02
C SER A 109 11.94 30.11 -15.98
N GLU A 110 12.81 29.13 -16.26
CA GLU A 110 14.04 29.30 -17.07
C GLU A 110 13.82 29.29 -18.61
N ARG A 111 12.59 29.54 -19.10
CA ARG A 111 12.24 29.52 -20.54
C ARG A 111 12.59 28.19 -21.25
N ARG A 112 12.39 27.05 -20.58
CA ARG A 112 12.52 25.74 -21.22
C ARG A 112 11.36 25.47 -22.19
N SER A 113 11.59 24.63 -23.19
CA SER A 113 10.53 24.21 -24.11
C SER A 113 9.40 23.50 -23.35
N ALA A 114 8.15 23.78 -23.70
CA ALA A 114 6.97 23.16 -23.10
C ALA A 114 7.02 21.63 -23.14
N HIS A 115 7.57 21.06 -24.22
CA HIS A 115 7.77 19.61 -24.36
C HIS A 115 8.66 19.02 -23.27
N VAL A 116 9.76 19.70 -22.92
CA VAL A 116 10.66 19.23 -21.84
C VAL A 116 9.94 19.28 -20.50
N VAL A 117 9.23 20.37 -20.20
CA VAL A 117 8.47 20.51 -18.93
C VAL A 117 7.40 19.41 -18.82
N ALA A 118 6.65 19.15 -19.90
CA ALA A 118 5.68 18.06 -19.94
C ALA A 118 6.31 16.69 -19.73
N HIS A 119 7.48 16.43 -20.33
CA HIS A 119 8.22 15.18 -20.14
C HIS A 119 8.64 14.99 -18.67
N LEU A 120 9.13 16.05 -18.02
CA LEU A 120 9.52 15.99 -16.60
C LEU A 120 8.30 15.74 -15.69
N HIS A 121 7.16 16.38 -15.97
CA HIS A 121 5.90 16.08 -15.28
C HIS A 121 5.46 14.64 -15.49
N GLY A 122 5.58 14.11 -16.71
CA GLY A 122 5.30 12.70 -17.00
C GLY A 122 6.16 11.74 -16.16
N ILE A 123 7.45 12.05 -15.99
CA ILE A 123 8.34 11.25 -15.12
C ILE A 123 7.83 11.27 -13.68
N VAL A 124 7.49 12.44 -13.13
CA VAL A 124 6.98 12.57 -11.76
C VAL A 124 5.70 11.76 -11.57
N LEU A 125 4.76 11.82 -12.53
CA LEU A 125 3.51 11.05 -12.49
C LEU A 125 3.77 9.55 -12.41
N ILE A 126 4.66 9.03 -13.27
CA ILE A 126 5.02 7.61 -13.28
C ILE A 126 5.66 7.19 -11.94
N LEU A 127 6.50 8.05 -11.34
CA LEU A 127 7.10 7.76 -10.04
C LEU A 127 6.06 7.74 -8.92
N SER A 128 5.14 8.71 -8.91
CA SER A 128 4.04 8.77 -7.95
C SER A 128 3.12 7.56 -8.05
N GLU A 129 2.76 7.15 -9.27
CA GLU A 129 1.93 5.98 -9.52
C GLU A 129 2.59 4.70 -9.00
N ARG A 130 3.86 4.47 -9.34
CA ARG A 130 4.60 3.30 -8.85
C ARG A 130 4.79 3.28 -7.34
N LEU A 131 4.98 4.45 -6.72
CA LEU A 131 5.04 4.54 -5.26
C LEU A 131 3.68 4.18 -4.63
N LYS A 132 2.59 4.62 -5.26
CA LYS A 132 1.23 4.29 -4.85
C LYS A 132 0.95 2.79 -4.97
N GLU A 133 1.31 2.14 -6.09
CA GLU A 133 1.16 0.69 -6.27
C GLU A 133 1.82 -0.12 -5.13
N VAL A 134 3.04 0.27 -4.74
CA VAL A 134 3.76 -0.38 -3.62
C VAL A 134 3.06 -0.13 -2.29
N THR A 135 2.54 1.08 -2.09
CA THR A 135 1.83 1.46 -0.86
C THR A 135 0.51 0.68 -0.74
N GLU A 136 -0.27 0.59 -1.81
CA GLU A 136 -1.52 -0.19 -1.85
C GLU A 136 -1.26 -1.68 -1.60
N THR A 137 -0.24 -2.25 -2.24
CA THR A 137 0.17 -3.64 -2.00
C THR A 137 0.51 -3.89 -0.53
N PHE A 138 1.10 -2.88 0.13
CA PHE A 138 1.44 -2.96 1.55
C PHE A 138 0.25 -2.72 2.48
N ASP A 139 -0.66 -1.83 2.10
CA ASP A 139 -1.89 -1.58 2.86
C ASP A 139 -2.79 -2.82 2.90
N GLU A 140 -2.83 -3.62 1.83
CA GLU A 140 -3.47 -4.94 1.83
C GLU A 140 -2.87 -5.88 2.89
N CYS A 141 -1.54 -5.83 3.06
CA CYS A 141 -0.84 -6.64 4.07
C CYS A 141 -1.23 -6.18 5.49
N ARG A 142 -1.26 -4.86 5.72
CA ARG A 142 -1.67 -4.28 7.00
C ARG A 142 -3.13 -4.60 7.31
N GLN A 143 -4.02 -4.50 6.32
CA GLN A 143 -5.42 -4.85 6.47
C GLN A 143 -5.60 -6.32 6.89
N ALA A 144 -4.91 -7.26 6.22
CA ALA A 144 -4.98 -8.68 6.58
C ALA A 144 -4.52 -8.94 8.03
N ARG A 145 -3.49 -8.22 8.50
CA ARG A 145 -3.04 -8.28 9.89
C ARG A 145 -4.11 -7.75 10.85
N TYR A 146 -4.72 -6.59 10.55
CA TYR A 146 -5.77 -6.02 11.39
C TYR A 146 -7.00 -6.92 11.49
N GLU A 147 -7.44 -7.50 10.38
CA GLU A 147 -8.55 -8.45 10.35
C GLU A 147 -8.24 -9.69 11.20
N SER A 148 -7.02 -10.23 11.10
CA SER A 148 -6.56 -11.36 11.91
C SER A 148 -6.53 -11.05 13.41
N GLN A 149 -6.05 -9.85 13.79
CA GLN A 149 -6.03 -9.41 15.18
C GLN A 149 -7.46 -9.21 15.73
N LEU A 150 -8.36 -8.63 14.92
CA LEU A 150 -9.75 -8.41 15.30
C LEU A 150 -10.49 -9.74 15.52
N ALA A 151 -10.32 -10.70 14.62
CA ALA A 151 -10.90 -12.04 14.75
C ALA A 151 -10.42 -12.75 16.03
N ASN A 152 -9.12 -12.67 16.33
CA ASN A 152 -8.55 -13.25 17.55
C ASN A 152 -9.08 -12.58 18.83
N TYR A 153 -9.24 -11.26 18.80
CA TYR A 153 -9.82 -10.52 19.92
C TYR A 153 -11.28 -10.92 20.16
N GLN A 154 -12.10 -10.99 19.10
CA GLN A 154 -13.50 -11.42 19.18
C GLN A 154 -13.62 -12.84 19.73
N HIS A 155 -12.81 -13.78 19.21
CA HIS A 155 -12.80 -15.16 19.70
C HIS A 155 -12.44 -15.25 21.18
N THR A 156 -11.42 -14.50 21.60
CA THR A 156 -10.98 -14.47 23.01
C THR A 156 -12.06 -13.92 23.94
N GLN A 157 -12.78 -12.88 23.49
CA GLN A 157 -13.89 -12.31 24.26
C GLN A 157 -15.06 -13.28 24.41
N GLN A 158 -15.45 -13.97 23.33
CA GLN A 158 -16.51 -14.99 23.38
C GLN A 158 -16.15 -16.12 24.37
N LEU A 159 -14.91 -16.62 24.35
CA LEU A 159 -14.47 -17.64 25.30
C LEU A 159 -14.52 -17.14 26.75
N ARG A 160 -14.17 -15.87 26.98
CA ARG A 160 -14.22 -15.25 28.31
C ARG A 160 -15.65 -15.08 28.81
N GLU A 161 -16.57 -14.67 27.94
CA GLU A 161 -17.99 -14.56 28.24
C GLU A 161 -18.60 -15.94 28.57
N GLN A 162 -18.32 -16.96 27.75
CA GLN A 162 -18.76 -18.33 28.01
C GLN A 162 -18.21 -18.88 29.32
N ALA A 163 -16.92 -18.64 29.62
CA ALA A 163 -16.32 -19.04 30.89
C ALA A 163 -16.95 -18.30 32.08
N SER A 164 -17.30 -17.02 31.92
CA SER A 164 -17.97 -16.23 32.97
C SER A 164 -19.40 -16.70 33.22
N SER A 165 -20.14 -17.04 32.16
CA SER A 165 -21.49 -17.59 32.23
C SER A 165 -21.50 -18.98 32.88
N GLN A 166 -20.55 -19.86 32.51
CA GLN A 166 -20.37 -21.16 33.17
C GLN A 166 -20.01 -21.01 34.65
N ARG A 167 -19.11 -20.08 35.01
CA ARG A 167 -18.78 -19.80 36.42
C ARG A 167 -20.00 -19.29 37.20
N GLY A 168 -20.79 -18.41 36.61
CA GLY A 168 -22.05 -17.93 37.18
C GLY A 168 -23.05 -19.06 37.41
N ALA A 169 -23.20 -19.95 36.43
CA ALA A 169 -24.08 -21.12 36.54
C ALA A 169 -23.62 -22.13 37.62
N ILE A 170 -22.31 -22.36 37.75
CA ILE A 170 -21.74 -23.24 38.79
C ILE A 170 -21.94 -22.62 40.19
N ALA A 171 -21.72 -21.30 40.32
CA ALA A 171 -21.93 -20.59 41.59
C ALA A 171 -23.41 -20.57 42.01
N ALA A 172 -24.33 -20.37 41.05
CA ALA A 172 -25.77 -20.43 41.29
C ALA A 172 -26.22 -21.84 41.72
N ARG A 173 -25.69 -22.90 41.10
CA ARG A 173 -25.96 -24.29 41.52
C ARG A 173 -25.50 -24.59 42.94
N ARG A 174 -24.33 -24.08 43.36
CA ARG A 174 -23.83 -24.26 44.74
C ARG A 174 -24.72 -23.55 45.76
N ARG A 175 -25.17 -22.32 45.48
CA ARG A 175 -26.11 -21.60 46.36
C ARG A 175 -27.44 -22.34 46.54
N GLY A 176 -28.00 -22.87 45.46
CA GLY A 176 -29.25 -23.66 45.54
C GLY A 176 -29.12 -25.02 46.25
N GLN A 177 -27.89 -25.44 46.59
CA GLN A 177 -27.64 -26.71 47.28
C GLN A 177 -27.41 -26.53 48.79
N ASP A 178 -26.98 -25.34 49.24
CA ASP A 178 -26.87 -24.99 50.66
C ASP A 178 -28.22 -24.57 51.29
N ASP A 179 -29.21 -24.15 50.49
CA ASP A 179 -30.56 -23.80 50.96
C ASP A 179 -31.53 -25.02 51.07
N ARG A 180 -31.02 -26.26 50.96
CA ARG A 180 -31.82 -27.51 51.09
C ARG A 180 -31.40 -28.36 52.28
N ALA A 181 -31.29 -27.72 53.44
CA ALA A 181 -31.21 -28.41 54.73
C ALA A 181 -32.34 -27.95 55.67
N ASP A 182 -33.58 -27.91 55.18
CA ASP A 182 -34.74 -28.33 55.97
C ASP A 182 -35.96 -28.53 55.05
N ASP A 183 -36.76 -29.50 55.45
CA ASP A 183 -38.12 -29.82 55.05
C ASP A 183 -38.39 -30.80 53.88
N SER A 184 -39.34 -31.65 54.22
CA SER A 184 -39.73 -32.91 53.63
C SER A 184 -40.58 -32.74 52.37
N ALA A 185 -40.48 -33.73 51.47
CA ALA A 185 -41.47 -34.17 50.49
C ALA A 185 -42.37 -33.12 49.79
N ASN A 186 -42.09 -32.82 48.51
CA ASN A 186 -43.16 -32.81 47.50
C ASN A 186 -42.63 -32.94 46.07
N ASP A 187 -43.37 -33.73 45.29
CA ASP A 187 -43.29 -33.94 43.85
C ASP A 187 -43.68 -32.66 43.07
N GLY A 188 -43.06 -32.42 41.93
CA GLY A 188 -43.35 -31.22 41.12
C GLY A 188 -42.25 -30.83 40.13
N SER A 189 -42.35 -31.40 38.93
CA SER A 189 -41.65 -31.04 37.69
C SER A 189 -41.41 -29.54 37.49
N VAL A 190 -40.16 -29.15 37.15
CA VAL A 190 -39.85 -27.83 36.57
C VAL A 190 -38.79 -27.99 35.48
N SER A 191 -39.25 -28.42 34.30
CA SER A 191 -38.57 -28.24 33.02
C SER A 191 -39.30 -27.10 32.31
N GLY A 192 -38.68 -25.92 32.11
CA GLY A 192 -39.39 -24.85 31.40
C GLY A 192 -38.82 -23.44 31.32
N LEU A 193 -37.56 -23.15 31.69
CA LEU A 193 -37.08 -21.75 31.67
C LEU A 193 -35.77 -21.51 30.89
N GLN A 194 -35.21 -22.51 30.21
CA GLN A 194 -33.94 -22.34 29.49
C GLN A 194 -34.10 -21.84 28.03
N MET A 195 -35.32 -21.79 27.48
CA MET A 195 -35.53 -21.60 26.03
C MET A 195 -35.89 -20.18 25.60
N GLN A 196 -36.16 -19.25 26.53
CA GLN A 196 -36.60 -17.89 26.17
C GLN A 196 -35.47 -16.85 26.12
N HIS A 197 -34.30 -17.12 26.70
CA HIS A 197 -33.21 -16.14 26.75
C HIS A 197 -32.31 -16.17 25.50
N SER A 198 -32.39 -17.22 24.67
CA SER A 198 -31.57 -17.32 23.47
C SER A 198 -32.21 -16.62 22.26
N ASP A 199 -33.54 -16.53 22.20
CA ASP A 199 -34.24 -15.86 21.09
C ASP A 199 -34.23 -14.32 21.24
N MET A 200 -34.13 -13.81 22.48
CA MET A 200 -34.16 -12.37 22.74
C MET A 200 -32.86 -11.64 22.31
N LEU A 201 -31.73 -12.36 22.23
CA LEU A 201 -30.44 -11.80 21.81
C LEU A 201 -30.26 -11.77 20.29
N ALA A 202 -31.02 -12.60 19.55
CA ALA A 202 -31.02 -12.56 18.09
C ALA A 202 -31.78 -11.33 17.56
N ASP A 203 -32.90 -10.99 18.20
CA ASP A 203 -33.75 -9.84 17.84
C ASP A 203 -33.02 -8.49 18.07
N GLU A 204 -32.15 -8.41 19.08
CA GLU A 204 -31.39 -7.19 19.39
C GLU A 204 -30.20 -6.95 18.43
N LEU A 205 -29.66 -8.02 17.82
CA LEU A 205 -28.61 -7.92 16.80
C LEU A 205 -29.16 -7.60 15.40
N GLU A 206 -30.41 -7.97 15.11
CA GLU A 206 -31.07 -7.66 13.84
C GLU A 206 -31.54 -6.18 13.79
N GLY A 207 -31.87 -5.58 14.94
CA GLY A 207 -32.25 -4.16 15.04
C GLY A 207 -31.11 -3.14 14.90
N LEU A 208 -29.84 -3.58 14.94
CA LEU A 208 -28.66 -2.71 14.81
C LEU A 208 -28.04 -2.67 13.41
N VAL A 209 -28.55 -3.47 12.47
CA VAL A 209 -28.16 -3.43 11.04
C VAL A 209 -28.97 -2.40 10.25
N ASP A 210 -30.11 -1.95 10.78
CA ASP A 210 -31.03 -1.02 10.09
C ASP A 210 -30.83 0.46 10.45
N GLN A 211 -29.74 0.80 11.15
CA GLN A 211 -29.38 2.17 11.54
C GLN A 211 -28.14 2.72 10.81
N VAL A 212 -27.89 2.26 9.58
CA VAL A 212 -27.06 3.03 8.64
C VAL A 212 -28.00 3.96 7.86
N PRO A 213 -28.04 5.28 8.14
CA PRO A 213 -28.69 6.19 7.21
C PRO A 213 -27.93 6.17 5.88
N GLU A 214 -28.59 5.67 4.84
CA GLU A 214 -28.36 6.10 3.47
C GLU A 214 -28.59 7.61 3.40
N GLU A 215 -27.51 8.40 3.33
CA GLU A 215 -27.57 9.66 2.59
C GLU A 215 -26.75 9.54 1.32
N ALA A 216 -27.50 9.44 0.23
CA ALA A 216 -27.06 9.53 -1.15
C ALA A 216 -26.67 11.00 -1.51
N PRO A 217 -26.04 11.21 -2.68
CA PRO A 217 -25.24 12.38 -3.00
C PRO A 217 -26.06 13.52 -3.60
N HIS A 218 -25.78 14.78 -3.24
CA HIS A 218 -26.11 15.94 -4.09
C HIS A 218 -25.22 17.17 -3.80
N LEU A 219 -24.32 17.44 -4.76
CA LEU A 219 -23.76 18.71 -5.27
C LEU A 219 -22.23 18.70 -5.46
#